data_AF-A0A090X5K7-F1
#
_entry.id   AF-A0A090X5K7-F1
#
_cell.length_a   1.000
_cell.length_b   1.000
_cell.length_c   1.000
_cell.angle_alpha   90.00
_cell.angle_beta   90.00
_cell.angle_gamma   90.00
#
_symmetry.space_group_name_H-M   'P 1'
#
loop_
_entity.id
_entity.type
_entity.pdbx_description
1 polymer ?
#
loop_
_entity_poly.entity_id
_entity_poly.type
_entity_poly.pdbx_seq_one_letter_code
_entity_poly.pdbx_strand_id
1 'polypeptide(L)'
;MGALLENLNDLDSDILFIKNIDNIVVFEKNKEVSEYKKMLAGVLVEVQERAFKFLEELDEDEVSEADLLAIAMYVSKKMNVSLVDDFDDFASEEKKNYLKSKLNRPIRVCGMVKNEGEPGGGPFWVKDYNGEVSLQIVEFAQIDIANEGQAKIVENATHFNPTDLVCGVKDYKGEKFDLLDFVDPEAAFITMKTQNGTDIQALELPGLWNGSMADWVTIFVEVPLRTFSPVKTVNDLLKPEHQGG
;
A
#
# COMPACT_ATOMS: atom_id res chain seq x y z
N MET A 1 13.90 -1.40 9.15
CA MET A 1 12.60 -1.16 8.49
C MET A 1 12.15 0.29 8.64
N GLY A 2 12.22 0.92 9.83
CA GLY A 2 11.89 2.36 10.00
C GLY A 2 12.65 3.35 9.09
N ALA A 3 13.88 3.03 8.70
CA ALA A 3 14.66 3.90 7.81
C ALA A 3 14.09 4.07 6.39
N LEU A 4 13.24 3.17 5.89
CA LEU A 4 12.69 3.34 4.53
C LEU A 4 11.79 4.56 4.46
N LEU A 5 10.86 4.70 5.40
CA LEU A 5 9.89 5.79 5.36
C LEU A 5 10.57 7.15 5.56
N GLU A 6 11.53 7.24 6.48
CA GLU A 6 12.38 8.43 6.64
C GLU A 6 13.10 8.77 5.33
N ASN A 7 13.74 7.78 4.69
CA ASN A 7 14.39 7.99 3.39
C ASN A 7 13.41 8.48 2.32
N LEU A 8 12.19 7.91 2.24
CA LEU A 8 11.16 8.39 1.31
C LEU A 8 10.70 9.82 1.67
N ASN A 9 10.64 10.14 2.96
CA ASN A 9 10.28 11.46 3.47
C ASN A 9 11.35 12.53 3.19
N ASP A 10 12.57 12.13 2.89
CA ASP A 10 13.65 13.04 2.48
C ASP A 10 13.72 13.28 0.95
N LEU A 11 13.06 12.44 0.14
CA LEU A 11 13.09 12.56 -1.33
C LEU A 11 12.12 13.65 -1.84
N ASP A 12 12.63 14.66 -2.54
CA ASP A 12 11.78 15.59 -3.30
C ASP A 12 11.46 15.03 -4.69
N SER A 13 10.31 14.37 -4.82
CA SER A 13 9.83 13.77 -6.06
C SER A 13 8.31 13.69 -6.07
N ASP A 14 7.69 13.76 -7.24
CA ASP A 14 6.23 13.66 -7.37
C ASP A 14 5.76 12.20 -7.29
N ILE A 15 6.53 11.30 -7.92
CA ILE A 15 6.25 9.86 -8.00
C ILE A 15 7.49 9.08 -7.58
N LEU A 16 7.32 8.10 -6.69
CA LEU A 16 8.37 7.21 -6.23
C LEU A 16 8.09 5.77 -6.69
N PHE A 17 9.10 5.11 -7.26
CA PHE A 17 9.04 3.69 -7.61
C PHE A 17 9.83 2.88 -6.59
N ILE A 18 9.17 1.96 -5.90
CA ILE A 18 9.79 1.10 -4.89
C ILE A 18 9.86 -0.31 -5.46
N LYS A 19 11.06 -0.89 -5.47
CA LYS A 19 11.30 -2.27 -5.87
C LYS A 19 12.35 -2.91 -4.98
N ASN A 20 12.14 -4.19 -4.63
CA ASN A 20 13.16 -4.95 -3.91
C ASN A 20 14.34 -5.27 -4.85
N ILE A 21 15.56 -5.20 -4.31
CA ILE A 21 16.81 -5.34 -5.08
C ILE A 21 17.06 -6.78 -5.55
N ASP A 22 16.51 -7.75 -4.84
CA ASP A 22 16.55 -9.16 -5.22
C ASP A 22 15.67 -9.47 -6.46
N ASN A 23 14.75 -8.57 -6.81
CA ASN A 23 13.79 -8.73 -7.91
C ASN A 23 14.24 -8.00 -9.19
N ILE A 24 15.55 -8.02 -9.49
CA ILE A 24 16.13 -7.35 -10.67
C ILE A 24 16.48 -8.38 -11.75
N VAL A 25 16.14 -8.07 -12.99
CA VAL A 25 16.42 -8.89 -14.18
C VAL A 25 17.43 -8.19 -15.10
N VAL A 26 18.00 -8.93 -16.05
CA VAL A 26 18.89 -8.34 -17.06
C VAL A 26 18.17 -7.32 -17.93
N PHE A 27 18.92 -6.34 -18.47
CA PHE A 27 18.38 -5.15 -19.15
C PHE A 27 17.29 -5.45 -20.19
N GLU A 28 17.50 -6.45 -21.06
CA GLU A 28 16.52 -6.79 -22.09
C GLU A 28 15.20 -7.31 -21.51
N LYS A 29 15.25 -8.11 -20.44
CA LYS A 29 14.05 -8.59 -19.73
C LYS A 29 13.37 -7.45 -18.95
N ASN A 30 14.15 -6.48 -18.47
CA ASN A 30 13.61 -5.36 -17.71
C ASN A 30 12.74 -4.43 -18.57
N LYS A 31 12.93 -4.40 -19.90
CA LYS A 31 12.07 -3.60 -20.81
C LYS A 31 10.60 -3.99 -20.66
N GLU A 32 10.30 -5.29 -20.68
CA GLU A 32 8.92 -5.77 -20.53
C GLU A 32 8.37 -5.52 -19.12
N VAL A 33 9.18 -5.76 -18.08
CA VAL A 33 8.81 -5.46 -16.69
C VAL A 33 8.50 -3.97 -16.50
N SER A 34 9.24 -3.09 -17.20
CA SER A 34 9.04 -1.65 -17.11
C SER A 34 7.70 -1.17 -17.68
N GLU A 35 7.10 -1.90 -18.61
CA GLU A 35 5.76 -1.56 -19.12
C GLU A 35 4.68 -1.74 -18.04
N TYR A 36 4.80 -2.77 -17.20
CA TYR A 36 3.90 -2.93 -16.05
C TYR A 36 4.13 -1.85 -15.00
N LYS A 37 5.37 -1.42 -14.76
CA LYS A 37 5.65 -0.29 -13.87
C LYS A 37 5.03 1.02 -14.38
N LYS A 38 5.12 1.29 -15.68
CA LYS A 38 4.44 2.45 -16.30
C LYS A 38 2.93 2.34 -16.18
N MET A 39 2.37 1.14 -16.33
CA MET A 39 0.93 0.91 -16.13
C MET A 39 0.52 1.22 -14.69
N LEU A 40 1.26 0.74 -13.67
CA LEU A 40 0.99 1.07 -12.27
C LEU A 40 1.08 2.59 -12.01
N ALA A 41 2.06 3.26 -12.62
CA ALA A 41 2.16 4.72 -12.56
C ALA A 41 0.98 5.41 -13.25
N GLY A 42 0.49 4.88 -14.37
CA GLY A 42 -0.72 5.37 -15.04
C GLY A 42 -1.96 5.27 -14.14
N VAL A 43 -2.12 4.16 -13.43
CA VAL A 43 -3.20 3.99 -12.44
C VAL A 43 -3.07 5.00 -11.31
N LEU A 44 -1.85 5.22 -10.80
CA LEU A 44 -1.59 6.23 -9.76
C LEU A 44 -2.01 7.62 -10.24
N VAL A 45 -1.54 8.04 -11.42
CA VAL A 45 -1.82 9.36 -11.98
C VAL A 45 -3.33 9.54 -12.22
N GLU A 46 -4.01 8.55 -12.80
CA GLU A 46 -5.46 8.61 -13.04
C GLU A 46 -6.25 8.84 -11.75
N VAL A 47 -5.92 8.08 -10.70
CA VAL A 47 -6.62 8.20 -9.41
C VAL A 47 -6.26 9.51 -8.71
N GLN A 48 -4.98 9.89 -8.74
CA GLN A 48 -4.49 11.11 -8.10
C GLN A 48 -5.11 12.36 -8.75
N GLU A 49 -5.13 12.45 -10.08
CA GLU A 49 -5.78 13.56 -10.79
C GLU A 49 -7.27 13.68 -10.45
N ARG A 50 -7.96 12.55 -10.28
CA ARG A 50 -9.38 12.56 -9.91
C ARG A 50 -9.59 12.97 -8.45
N ALA A 51 -8.76 12.46 -7.54
CA ALA A 51 -8.78 12.84 -6.14
C ALA A 51 -8.49 14.33 -5.94
N PHE A 52 -7.54 14.88 -6.70
CA PHE A 52 -7.17 16.30 -6.64
C PHE A 52 -8.31 17.20 -7.11
N LYS A 53 -8.98 16.86 -8.22
CA LYS A 53 -10.17 17.59 -8.66
C LYS A 53 -11.27 17.60 -7.60
N PHE A 54 -11.50 16.47 -6.93
CA PHE A 54 -12.45 16.43 -5.82
C PHE A 54 -12.01 17.28 -4.64
N LEU A 55 -10.72 17.31 -4.30
CA LEU A 55 -10.21 18.18 -3.23
C LEU A 55 -10.38 19.66 -3.57
N GLU A 56 -10.16 20.05 -4.83
CA GLU A 56 -10.44 21.40 -5.35
C GLU A 56 -11.94 21.74 -5.30
N GLU A 57 -12.82 20.84 -5.77
CA GLU A 57 -14.29 20.99 -5.67
C GLU A 57 -14.72 21.12 -4.21
N LEU A 58 -14.14 20.32 -3.31
CA LEU A 58 -14.39 20.40 -1.87
C LEU A 58 -13.78 21.65 -1.22
N ASP A 59 -12.92 22.41 -1.87
CA ASP A 59 -12.44 23.71 -1.34
C ASP A 59 -13.41 24.86 -1.64
N GLU A 60 -14.38 24.66 -2.54
CA GLU A 60 -15.41 25.67 -2.84
C GLU A 60 -16.39 25.87 -1.67
N ASP A 61 -17.00 27.06 -1.58
CA ASP A 61 -17.93 27.40 -0.48
C ASP A 61 -19.20 26.55 -0.49
N GLU A 62 -19.73 26.26 -1.68
CA GLU A 62 -20.97 25.49 -1.87
C GLU A 62 -20.70 24.23 -2.70
N VAL A 63 -20.90 23.05 -2.10
CA VAL A 63 -20.87 21.76 -2.79
C VAL A 63 -22.21 21.10 -2.58
N SER A 64 -22.85 20.62 -3.66
CA SER A 64 -24.16 20.01 -3.54
C SER A 64 -24.09 18.64 -2.85
N GLU A 65 -25.16 18.25 -2.17
CA GLU A 65 -25.26 16.92 -1.56
C GLU A 65 -25.08 15.79 -2.60
N ALA A 66 -25.54 16.00 -3.83
CA ALA A 66 -25.36 15.04 -4.91
C ALA A 66 -23.89 14.86 -5.29
N ASP A 67 -23.10 15.94 -5.29
CA ASP A 67 -21.67 15.89 -5.56
C ASP A 67 -20.92 15.21 -4.41
N LEU A 68 -21.24 15.53 -3.15
CA LEU A 68 -20.67 14.85 -1.98
C LEU A 68 -20.89 13.34 -2.03
N LEU A 69 -22.10 12.89 -2.39
CA LEU A 69 -22.40 11.47 -2.55
C LEU A 69 -21.65 10.85 -3.74
N ALA A 70 -21.50 11.56 -4.86
CA ALA A 70 -20.72 11.08 -6.00
C ALA A 70 -19.23 10.91 -5.65
N ILE A 71 -18.67 11.85 -4.88
CA ILE A 71 -17.30 11.77 -4.35
C ILE A 71 -17.16 10.59 -3.40
N ALA A 72 -18.09 10.43 -2.45
CA ALA A 72 -18.10 9.31 -1.50
C ALA A 72 -18.17 7.95 -2.22
N MET A 73 -18.97 7.85 -3.30
CA MET A 73 -19.02 6.65 -4.14
C MET A 73 -17.68 6.38 -4.84
N TYR A 74 -16.98 7.41 -5.32
CA TYR A 74 -15.65 7.23 -5.91
C TYR A 74 -14.63 6.77 -4.87
N VAL A 75 -14.56 7.42 -3.71
CA VAL A 75 -13.66 7.09 -2.60
C VAL A 75 -13.83 5.61 -2.18
N SER A 76 -15.08 5.19 -1.98
CA SER A 76 -15.37 3.82 -1.54
C SER A 76 -15.20 2.76 -2.64
N LYS A 77 -15.57 3.04 -3.89
CA LYS A 77 -15.60 2.02 -4.97
C LYS A 77 -14.36 1.99 -5.85
N LYS A 78 -13.67 3.13 -6.02
CA LYS A 78 -12.48 3.23 -6.88
C LYS A 78 -11.20 3.28 -6.07
N MET A 79 -11.18 4.01 -4.96
CA MET A 79 -10.01 4.10 -4.09
C MET A 79 -9.99 3.02 -3.00
N ASN A 80 -11.07 2.25 -2.85
CA ASN A 80 -11.24 1.21 -1.82
C ASN A 80 -11.03 1.72 -0.38
N VAL A 81 -11.32 3.01 -0.14
CA VAL A 81 -11.24 3.62 1.18
C VAL A 81 -12.59 3.45 1.86
N SER A 82 -12.60 2.85 3.05
CA SER A 82 -13.83 2.64 3.81
C SER A 82 -14.34 3.96 4.39
N LEU A 83 -15.65 4.15 4.35
CA LEU A 83 -16.33 5.27 5.00
C LEU A 83 -16.99 4.76 6.29
N VAL A 84 -17.08 5.62 7.29
CA VAL A 84 -17.80 5.29 8.53
C VAL A 84 -19.28 5.04 8.24
N ASP A 85 -19.89 4.14 9.01
CA ASP A 85 -21.26 3.67 8.78
C ASP A 85 -22.31 4.79 8.86
N ASP A 86 -22.03 5.84 9.64
CA ASP A 86 -22.88 7.02 9.86
C ASP A 86 -22.56 8.20 8.93
N PHE A 87 -21.70 8.00 7.91
CA PHE A 87 -21.33 9.06 6.97
C PHE A 87 -22.55 9.71 6.30
N ASP A 88 -23.58 8.94 5.96
CA ASP A 88 -24.79 9.45 5.30
C ASP A 88 -25.59 10.42 6.20
N ASP A 89 -25.44 10.30 7.52
CA ASP A 89 -26.13 11.12 8.52
C ASP A 89 -25.39 12.43 8.83
N PHE A 90 -24.15 12.58 8.36
CA PHE A 90 -23.35 13.80 8.56
C PHE A 90 -23.99 15.01 7.88
N ALA A 91 -23.84 16.19 8.50
CA ALA A 91 -24.15 17.44 7.83
C ALA A 91 -23.20 17.66 6.63
N SER A 92 -23.61 18.44 5.63
CA SER A 92 -22.82 18.61 4.40
C SER A 92 -21.39 19.11 4.65
N GLU A 93 -21.19 20.00 5.63
CA GLU A 93 -19.84 20.47 6.01
C GLU A 93 -19.02 19.39 6.71
N GLU A 94 -19.64 18.52 7.50
CA GLU A 94 -18.98 17.37 8.12
C GLU A 94 -18.59 16.33 7.05
N LYS A 95 -19.48 16.05 6.09
CA LYS A 95 -19.18 15.20 4.92
C LYS A 95 -18.02 15.73 4.12
N LYS A 96 -18.00 17.04 3.85
CA LYS A 96 -16.93 17.72 3.11
C LYS A 96 -15.58 17.54 3.81
N ASN A 97 -15.51 17.84 5.11
CA ASN A 97 -14.27 17.71 5.89
C ASN A 97 -13.83 16.24 6.02
N TYR A 98 -14.77 15.32 6.18
CA TYR A 98 -14.49 13.89 6.21
C TYR A 98 -13.96 13.36 4.87
N LEU A 99 -14.57 13.73 3.75
CA LEU A 99 -14.09 13.34 2.42
C LEU A 99 -12.71 13.92 2.13
N LYS A 100 -12.44 15.17 2.55
CA LYS A 100 -11.09 15.76 2.46
C LYS A 100 -10.07 14.95 3.24
N SER A 101 -10.37 14.53 4.47
CA SER A 101 -9.42 13.74 5.27
C SER A 101 -9.16 12.35 4.66
N LYS A 102 -10.14 11.76 3.96
CA LYS A 102 -9.98 10.49 3.25
C LYS A 102 -9.27 10.61 1.89
N LEU A 103 -9.38 11.76 1.21
CA LEU A 103 -8.78 12.01 -0.10
C LEU A 103 -7.36 12.59 -0.01
N ASN A 104 -7.10 13.50 0.93
CA ASN A 104 -5.85 14.25 1.01
C ASN A 104 -4.76 13.46 1.76
N ARG A 105 -4.37 12.33 1.18
CA ARG A 105 -3.43 11.36 1.74
C ARG A 105 -2.44 10.91 0.67
N PRO A 106 -1.23 10.46 1.05
CA PRO A 106 -0.34 9.76 0.13
C PRO A 106 -1.03 8.52 -0.48
N ILE A 107 -0.75 8.25 -1.76
CA ILE A 107 -1.34 7.12 -2.50
C ILE A 107 -0.24 6.13 -2.84
N ARG A 108 -0.49 4.84 -2.66
CA ARG A 108 0.35 3.75 -3.17
C ARG A 108 -0.46 2.81 -4.05
N VAL A 109 0.06 2.58 -5.26
CA VAL A 109 -0.43 1.55 -6.18
C VAL A 109 0.55 0.38 -6.12
N CYS A 110 0.07 -0.77 -5.67
CA CYS A 110 0.90 -1.94 -5.41
C CYS A 110 0.56 -3.04 -6.42
N GLY A 111 1.58 -3.46 -7.18
CA GLY A 111 1.47 -4.64 -8.04
C GLY A 111 1.30 -5.90 -7.18
N MET A 112 0.38 -6.76 -7.56
CA MET A 112 0.10 -8.04 -6.91
C MET A 112 0.29 -9.16 -7.92
N VAL A 113 1.02 -10.21 -7.54
CA VAL A 113 1.19 -11.41 -8.38
C VAL A 113 0.50 -12.59 -7.71
N LYS A 114 0.09 -13.59 -8.50
CA LYS A 114 -0.49 -14.82 -7.96
C LYS A 114 0.50 -15.51 -7.03
N ASN A 115 0.00 -15.97 -5.90
CA ASN A 115 0.81 -16.68 -4.93
C ASN A 115 0.96 -18.16 -5.33
N GLU A 116 2.20 -18.58 -5.62
CA GLU A 116 2.56 -19.97 -5.93
C GLU A 116 3.25 -20.66 -4.74
N GLY A 117 3.02 -20.16 -3.52
CA GLY A 117 3.61 -20.68 -2.27
C GLY A 117 4.80 -19.85 -1.77
N GLU A 118 4.94 -18.61 -2.24
CA GLU A 118 6.01 -17.71 -1.82
C GLU A 118 5.74 -17.17 -0.41
N PRO A 119 6.76 -17.18 0.49
CA PRO A 119 6.66 -16.50 1.77
C PRO A 119 6.72 -14.97 1.55
N GLY A 120 5.93 -14.21 2.31
CA GLY A 120 5.94 -12.74 2.27
C GLY A 120 4.65 -12.11 2.75
N GLY A 121 4.34 -10.91 2.25
CA GLY A 121 3.10 -10.20 2.54
C GLY A 121 2.09 -10.26 1.41
N GLY A 122 0.81 -10.20 1.76
CA GLY A 122 -0.31 -10.25 0.81
C GLY A 122 -1.31 -9.11 1.01
N PRO A 123 -2.24 -8.93 0.05
CA PRO A 123 -3.31 -7.95 0.16
C PRO A 123 -4.38 -8.41 1.15
N PHE A 124 -4.60 -7.65 2.22
CA PHE A 124 -5.63 -7.95 3.22
C PHE A 124 -6.40 -6.70 3.65
N TRP A 125 -7.61 -6.91 4.16
CA TRP A 125 -8.32 -5.91 4.93
C TRP A 125 -7.86 -5.98 6.38
N VAL A 126 -7.39 -4.86 6.91
CA VAL A 126 -7.01 -4.72 8.31
C VAL A 126 -8.01 -3.82 8.99
N LYS A 127 -8.46 -4.24 10.18
CA LYS A 127 -9.26 -3.42 11.08
C LYS A 127 -8.35 -2.91 12.19
N ASP A 128 -8.23 -1.60 12.32
CA ASP A 128 -7.42 -0.97 13.36
C ASP A 128 -8.12 -0.97 14.74
N TYR A 129 -7.48 -0.36 15.74
CA TYR A 129 -8.01 -0.27 17.09
C TYR A 129 -9.24 0.66 17.21
N ASN A 130 -9.38 1.63 16.30
CA ASN A 130 -10.54 2.52 16.19
C ASN A 130 -11.70 1.85 15.44
N GLY A 131 -11.43 0.71 14.82
CA GLY A 131 -12.37 -0.05 14.02
C GLY A 131 -12.45 0.36 12.55
N GLU A 132 -11.56 1.25 12.09
CA GLU A 132 -11.43 1.60 10.69
C GLU A 132 -10.86 0.42 9.90
N VAL A 133 -11.43 0.17 8.71
CA VAL A 133 -11.05 -0.92 7.83
C VAL A 133 -10.33 -0.36 6.61
N SER A 134 -9.11 -0.82 6.35
CA SER A 134 -8.29 -0.37 5.23
C SER A 134 -7.57 -1.53 4.52
N LEU A 135 -7.25 -1.33 3.24
CA LEU A 135 -6.44 -2.27 2.45
C LEU A 135 -4.96 -2.12 2.80
N GLN A 136 -4.32 -3.24 3.16
CA GLN A 136 -2.94 -3.25 3.63
C GLN A 136 -2.17 -4.42 3.06
N ILE A 137 -0.85 -4.25 2.98
CA ILE A 137 0.08 -5.36 2.71
C ILE A 137 0.51 -5.91 4.07
N VAL A 138 -0.01 -7.07 4.44
CA VAL A 138 0.27 -7.71 5.74
C VAL A 138 1.21 -8.88 5.50
N GLU A 139 2.34 -8.90 6.20
CA GLU A 139 3.26 -10.03 6.19
C GLU A 139 2.59 -11.24 6.86
N PHE A 140 2.69 -12.44 6.27
CA PHE A 140 2.04 -13.63 6.85
C PHE A 140 2.48 -13.90 8.30
N ALA A 141 3.71 -13.50 8.68
CA ALA A 141 4.22 -13.63 10.04
C ALA A 141 3.50 -12.72 11.07
N GLN A 142 2.77 -11.71 10.62
CA GLN A 142 1.98 -10.81 11.47
C GLN A 142 0.54 -11.30 11.70
N ILE A 143 0.13 -12.38 11.01
CA ILE A 143 -1.23 -12.91 11.08
C ILE A 143 -1.28 -14.01 12.14
N ASP A 144 -2.28 -13.96 13.02
CA ASP A 144 -2.47 -14.96 14.06
C ASP A 144 -3.07 -16.24 13.47
N ILE A 145 -2.20 -17.18 13.10
CA ILE A 145 -2.60 -18.48 12.56
C ILE A 145 -3.26 -19.40 13.60
N ALA A 146 -3.20 -19.08 14.91
CA ALA A 146 -3.96 -19.81 15.91
C ALA A 146 -5.44 -19.42 15.91
N ASN A 147 -5.77 -18.25 15.35
CA ASN A 147 -7.13 -17.84 15.06
C ASN A 147 -7.63 -18.53 13.78
N GLU A 148 -8.58 -19.46 13.90
CA GLU A 148 -9.12 -20.23 12.76
C GLU A 148 -9.66 -19.34 11.62
N GLY A 149 -10.25 -18.19 11.96
CA GLY A 149 -10.76 -17.25 10.97
C GLY A 149 -9.64 -16.60 10.15
N GLN A 150 -8.60 -16.12 10.82
CA GLN A 150 -7.43 -15.53 10.13
C GLN A 150 -6.63 -16.60 9.36
N ALA A 151 -6.46 -17.79 9.93
CA ALA A 151 -5.83 -18.92 9.25
C ALA A 151 -6.53 -19.24 7.92
N LYS A 152 -7.87 -19.30 7.93
CA LYS A 152 -8.66 -19.53 6.71
C LYS A 152 -8.51 -18.40 5.69
N ILE A 153 -8.41 -17.15 6.13
CA ILE A 153 -8.17 -16.01 5.21
C ILE A 153 -6.83 -16.18 4.49
N VAL A 154 -5.77 -16.53 5.22
CA VAL A 154 -4.43 -16.78 4.66
C VAL A 154 -4.44 -17.96 3.70
N GLU A 155 -5.09 -19.07 4.07
CA GLU A 155 -5.17 -20.27 3.24
C GLU A 155 -5.89 -20.03 1.90
N ASN A 156 -6.82 -19.07 1.86
CA ASN A 156 -7.54 -18.68 0.65
C ASN A 156 -6.92 -17.46 -0.07
N ALA A 157 -5.80 -16.92 0.41
CA ALA A 157 -5.14 -15.78 -0.22
C ALA A 157 -4.54 -16.20 -1.57
N THR A 158 -4.99 -15.55 -2.64
CA THR A 158 -4.60 -15.92 -4.02
C THR A 158 -3.39 -15.13 -4.53
N HIS A 159 -2.99 -14.07 -3.84
CA HIS A 159 -1.97 -13.12 -4.28
C HIS A 159 -0.99 -12.78 -3.16
N PHE A 160 0.20 -12.35 -3.54
CA PHE A 160 1.18 -11.74 -2.65
C PHE A 160 1.80 -10.50 -3.31
N ASN A 161 2.41 -9.64 -2.49
CA ASN A 161 3.07 -8.44 -2.94
C ASN A 161 4.59 -8.68 -3.15
N PRO A 162 5.12 -8.51 -4.37
CA PRO A 162 6.53 -8.68 -4.67
C PRO A 162 7.38 -7.45 -4.30
N THR A 163 6.85 -6.52 -3.50
CA THR A 163 7.40 -5.18 -3.30
C THR A 163 7.59 -4.46 -4.64
N ASP A 164 6.50 -4.30 -5.42
CA ASP A 164 6.47 -3.42 -6.59
C ASP A 164 5.39 -2.35 -6.36
N LEU A 165 5.83 -1.17 -5.91
CA LEU A 165 4.94 -0.07 -5.54
C LEU A 165 5.28 1.17 -6.36
N VAL A 166 4.24 1.92 -6.71
CA VAL A 166 4.34 3.27 -7.24
C VAL A 166 3.56 4.20 -6.32
N CYS A 167 4.25 5.21 -5.79
CA CYS A 167 3.75 6.06 -4.71
C CYS A 167 3.64 7.52 -5.17
N GLY A 168 2.52 8.17 -4.87
CA GLY A 168 2.34 9.62 -4.96
C GLY A 168 2.41 10.22 -3.57
N VAL A 169 3.30 11.20 -3.38
CA VAL A 169 3.68 11.73 -2.05
C VAL A 169 3.46 13.24 -1.91
N LYS A 170 2.78 13.84 -2.88
CA LYS A 170 2.39 15.24 -2.86
C LYS A 170 0.88 15.37 -2.85
N ASP A 171 0.41 16.45 -2.25
CA ASP A 171 -1.00 16.81 -2.21
C ASP A 171 -1.44 17.52 -3.50
N TYR A 172 -2.72 17.88 -3.55
CA TYR A 172 -3.33 18.57 -4.68
C TYR A 172 -2.82 20.00 -4.90
N LYS A 173 -2.09 20.58 -3.94
CA LYS A 173 -1.42 21.88 -4.04
C LYS A 173 0.04 21.75 -4.49
N GLY A 174 0.53 20.52 -4.68
CA GLY A 174 1.92 20.23 -5.00
C GLY A 174 2.84 20.28 -3.78
N GLU A 175 2.29 20.36 -2.57
CA GLU A 175 3.04 20.32 -1.33
C GLU A 175 3.34 18.86 -0.96
N LYS A 176 4.55 18.59 -0.48
CA LYS A 176 4.93 17.25 -0.05
C LYS A 176 4.28 16.94 1.29
N PHE A 177 3.65 15.78 1.40
CA PHE A 177 3.20 15.26 2.69
C PHE A 177 4.40 14.93 3.58
N ASP A 178 4.31 15.25 4.88
CA ASP A 178 5.15 14.58 5.86
C ASP A 178 4.65 13.14 6.02
N LEU A 179 5.38 12.19 5.45
CA LEU A 179 4.96 10.79 5.41
C LEU A 179 4.87 10.16 6.80
N LEU A 180 5.52 10.76 7.80
CA LEU A 180 5.48 10.32 9.20
C LEU A 180 4.10 10.56 9.84
N ASP A 181 3.33 11.52 9.34
CA ASP A 181 1.96 11.81 9.81
C ASP A 181 0.96 10.69 9.46
N PHE A 182 1.34 9.78 8.54
CA PHE A 182 0.47 8.71 8.03
C PHE A 182 0.89 7.31 8.53
N VAL A 183 1.67 7.25 9.61
CA VAL A 183 2.12 6.03 10.27
C VAL A 183 1.13 5.61 11.36
N ASP A 184 0.87 4.31 11.48
CA ASP A 184 0.25 3.76 12.69
C ASP A 184 1.36 3.33 13.68
N PRO A 185 1.57 4.08 14.78
CA PRO A 185 2.56 3.72 15.78
C PRO A 185 2.15 2.49 16.62
N GLU A 186 0.86 2.17 16.68
CA GLU A 186 0.34 1.03 17.44
C GLU A 186 0.51 -0.31 16.70
N ALA A 187 0.79 -0.27 15.39
CA ALA A 187 1.11 -1.45 14.58
C ALA A 187 2.51 -2.05 14.88
N ALA A 188 3.22 -1.55 15.90
CA ALA A 188 4.41 -2.21 16.44
C ALA A 188 4.05 -3.59 17.02
N PHE A 189 4.85 -4.61 16.74
CA PHE A 189 4.55 -5.99 17.14
C PHE A 189 5.73 -6.63 17.84
N ILE A 190 5.43 -7.58 18.75
CA ILE A 190 6.46 -8.30 19.51
C ILE A 190 6.85 -9.56 18.73
N THR A 191 8.13 -9.70 18.39
CA THR A 191 8.67 -10.94 17.84
C THR A 191 9.48 -11.69 18.89
N MET A 192 9.43 -13.02 18.82
CA MET A 192 10.34 -13.88 19.56
C MET A 192 11.58 -14.12 18.71
N LYS A 193 12.76 -13.77 19.25
CA LYS A 193 14.05 -14.09 18.62
C LYS A 193 14.86 -14.94 19.59
N THR A 194 15.57 -15.93 19.07
CA THR A 194 16.55 -16.68 19.87
C THR A 194 17.92 -16.06 19.64
N GLN A 195 18.51 -15.46 20.68
CA GLN A 195 19.87 -14.95 20.65
C GLN A 195 20.72 -15.73 21.65
N ASN A 196 21.79 -16.37 21.18
CA ASN A 196 22.69 -17.20 22.00
C ASN A 196 21.97 -18.29 22.82
N GLY A 197 20.94 -18.93 22.25
CA GLY A 197 20.18 -19.98 22.91
C GLY A 197 19.20 -19.49 23.98
N THR A 198 19.01 -18.18 24.11
CA THR A 198 17.99 -17.58 24.98
C THR A 198 16.93 -16.92 24.12
N ASP A 199 15.67 -17.21 24.42
CA ASP A 199 14.54 -16.55 23.77
C ASP A 199 14.37 -15.14 24.34
N ILE A 200 14.37 -14.14 23.46
CA ILE A 200 14.17 -12.73 23.76
C ILE A 200 12.91 -12.24 23.05
N GLN A 201 12.12 -11.44 23.76
CA GLN A 201 11.05 -10.65 23.15
C GLN A 201 11.65 -9.35 22.61
N ALA A 202 11.50 -9.12 21.31
CA ALA A 202 11.90 -7.88 20.66
C ALA A 202 10.64 -7.14 20.22
N LEU A 203 10.52 -5.86 20.60
CA LEU A 203 9.53 -4.97 20.00
C LEU A 203 10.06 -4.57 18.62
N GLU A 204 9.38 -5.00 17.57
CA GLU A 204 9.65 -4.56 16.21
C GLU A 204 8.81 -3.31 15.92
N LEU A 205 9.46 -2.35 15.25
CA LEU A 205 8.78 -1.17 14.72
C LEU A 205 7.61 -1.59 13.82
N PRO A 206 6.62 -0.71 13.62
CA PRO A 206 5.49 -0.99 12.74
C PRO A 206 5.93 -1.62 11.43
N GLY A 207 5.21 -2.66 10.99
CA GLY A 207 5.52 -3.37 9.75
C GLY A 207 5.72 -2.38 8.59
N LEU A 208 6.68 -2.68 7.72
CA LEU A 208 7.14 -1.74 6.67
C LEU A 208 6.01 -1.18 5.80
N TRP A 209 4.95 -1.97 5.57
CA TRP A 209 3.83 -1.59 4.72
C TRP A 209 2.54 -1.34 5.48
N ASN A 210 2.11 -2.28 6.34
CA ASN A 210 0.86 -2.14 7.10
C ASN A 210 0.94 -1.09 8.22
N GLY A 211 2.13 -0.85 8.78
CA GLY A 211 2.31 0.10 9.89
C GLY A 211 2.86 1.44 9.44
N SER A 212 4.00 1.42 8.74
CA SER A 212 4.67 2.66 8.27
C SER A 212 3.90 3.39 7.16
N MET A 213 2.92 2.74 6.53
CA MET A 213 2.05 3.34 5.51
C MET A 213 0.59 2.99 5.79
N ALA A 214 0.23 2.87 7.07
CA ALA A 214 -1.12 2.48 7.51
C ALA A 214 -2.17 3.45 6.99
N ASP A 215 -1.90 4.75 7.10
CA ASP A 215 -2.83 5.79 6.69
C ASP A 215 -2.63 6.26 5.24
N TRP A 216 -2.15 5.38 4.35
CA TRP A 216 -2.05 5.67 2.91
C TRP A 216 -3.26 5.13 2.16
N VAL A 217 -3.67 5.81 1.09
CA VAL A 217 -4.62 5.23 0.13
C VAL A 217 -3.91 4.09 -0.61
N THR A 218 -4.49 2.90 -0.55
CA THR A 218 -3.88 1.68 -1.08
C THR A 218 -4.71 1.10 -2.20
N ILE A 219 -4.07 0.90 -3.37
CA ILE A 219 -4.71 0.33 -4.55
C ILE A 219 -3.91 -0.88 -5.00
N PHE A 220 -4.58 -2.01 -5.16
CA PHE A 220 -3.98 -3.26 -5.60
C PHE A 220 -4.30 -3.53 -7.06
N VAL A 221 -3.27 -3.87 -7.84
CA VAL A 221 -3.38 -4.17 -9.26
C VAL A 221 -2.74 -5.52 -9.52
N GLU A 222 -3.52 -6.49 -10.02
CA GLU A 222 -2.95 -7.76 -10.48
C GLU A 222 -2.00 -7.50 -11.67
N VAL A 223 -0.76 -7.98 -11.54
CA VAL A 223 0.26 -7.97 -12.59
C VAL A 223 0.75 -9.40 -12.85
N PRO A 224 1.27 -9.70 -14.04
CA PRO A 224 1.74 -11.05 -14.34
C PRO A 224 2.89 -11.48 -13.45
N LEU A 225 2.92 -12.77 -13.09
CA LEU A 225 3.95 -13.37 -12.24
C LEU A 225 5.37 -13.09 -12.73
N ARG A 226 5.60 -13.02 -14.05
CA ARG A 226 6.89 -12.68 -14.67
C ARG A 226 7.46 -11.30 -14.31
N THR A 227 6.68 -10.42 -13.68
CA THR A 227 7.18 -9.14 -13.12
C THR A 227 7.94 -9.35 -11.80
N PHE A 228 7.86 -10.56 -11.26
CA PHE A 228 8.54 -11.06 -10.09
C PHE A 228 9.56 -12.14 -10.48
N SER A 229 10.84 -11.87 -10.24
CA SER A 229 11.98 -12.74 -10.50
C SER A 229 13.00 -12.54 -9.39
N PRO A 230 12.75 -13.06 -8.17
CA PRO A 230 13.62 -12.87 -7.02
C PRO A 230 14.87 -13.76 -7.10
N VAL A 231 15.99 -13.24 -6.62
CA VAL A 231 17.23 -13.99 -6.40
C VAL A 231 17.41 -14.20 -4.89
N LYS A 232 17.06 -15.39 -4.39
CA LYS A 232 17.20 -15.76 -2.97
C LYS A 232 18.46 -16.58 -2.70
N THR A 233 18.95 -17.29 -3.72
CA THR A 233 20.13 -18.15 -3.68
C THR A 233 21.02 -17.90 -4.90
N VAL A 234 22.29 -18.30 -4.82
CA VAL A 234 23.22 -18.19 -5.96
C VAL A 234 22.70 -18.96 -7.19
N ASN A 235 22.00 -20.07 -6.98
CA ASN A 235 21.43 -20.87 -8.07
C ASN A 235 20.30 -20.14 -8.80
N ASP A 236 19.60 -19.19 -8.17
CA ASP A 236 18.57 -18.41 -8.85
C ASP A 236 19.15 -17.55 -9.98
N LEU A 237 20.43 -17.15 -9.87
CA LEU A 237 21.12 -16.43 -10.94
C LEU A 237 21.22 -17.26 -12.23
N LEU A 238 21.17 -18.60 -12.16
CA LEU A 238 21.23 -19.47 -13.34
C LEU A 238 19.91 -19.49 -14.13
N LYS A 239 18.82 -18.91 -13.59
CA LYS A 239 17.54 -18.86 -14.29
C LYS A 239 17.61 -17.90 -15.50
N PRO A 240 16.85 -18.14 -16.58
CA PRO A 240 16.90 -17.34 -17.81
C PRO A 240 16.68 -15.84 -17.62
N GLU A 241 15.98 -15.44 -16.56
CA GLU A 241 15.68 -14.04 -16.21
C GLU A 241 16.93 -13.26 -15.78
N HIS A 242 17.97 -13.95 -15.32
CA HIS A 242 19.20 -13.37 -14.77
C HIS A 242 20.45 -13.65 -15.63
N GLN A 243 20.30 -14.41 -16.71
CA GLN A 243 21.40 -14.71 -17.63
C GLN A 243 21.46 -13.67 -18.76
N GLY A 244 22.64 -13.08 -18.95
CA GLY A 244 22.93 -12.30 -20.16
C GLY A 244 23.02 -13.25 -21.35
N GLY A 245 22.23 -12.99 -22.38
CA GLY A 245 22.30 -13.72 -23.66
C GLY A 245 23.62 -13.49 -24.39
#